data_AF-A0A958H975-F1
#
_entry.id   AF-A0A958H975-F1
#
_cell.length_a   1.000
_cell.length_b   1.000
_cell.length_c   1.000
_cell.angle_alpha   90.00
_cell.angle_beta   90.00
_cell.angle_gamma   90.00
#
_symmetry.space_group_name_H-M   'P 1'
#
loop_
_entity.id
_entity.type
_entity.pdbx_description
1 polymer ?
#
loop_
_entity_poly.entity_id
_entity_poly.type
_entity_poly.pdbx_seq_one_letter_code
_entity_poly.pdbx_strand_id
1 'polypeptide(L)' 'MLKTTRLRAALLALLILAVAGLIAGRALFADLPAPSLANLNASRPSTLITDRNGRLLYESIGDASKNVPLSFDQIPAACW' A
#
# COMPACT_ATOMS: atom_id res chain seq x y z
N MET A 1 -0.74 -44.25 22.38
CA MET A 1 -0.65 -42.96 23.11
C MET A 1 0.40 -41.99 22.58
N LEU A 2 1.61 -42.41 22.20
CA LEU A 2 2.67 -41.48 21.74
C LEU A 2 2.32 -40.72 20.44
N LYS A 3 1.60 -41.36 19.50
CA LYS A 3 1.22 -40.78 18.19
C LYS A 3 0.20 -39.62 18.33
N THR A 4 -0.76 -39.75 19.25
CA THR A 4 -1.75 -38.71 19.57
C THR A 4 -1.13 -37.51 20.28
N THR A 5 -0.14 -37.73 21.15
CA THR A 5 0.59 -36.63 21.82
C THR A 5 1.42 -35.83 20.82
N ARG A 6 2.10 -36.52 19.88
CA ARG A 6 2.85 -35.85 18.80
C ARG A 6 1.95 -35.06 17.85
N LEU A 7 0.77 -35.60 17.51
CA LEU A 7 -0.22 -34.90 16.69
C LEU A 7 -0.73 -33.63 17.40
N ARG A 8 -1.06 -33.72 18.69
CA ARG A 8 -1.48 -32.56 19.50
C ARG A 8 -0.39 -31.50 19.57
N ALA A 9 0.87 -31.90 19.78
CA ALA A 9 2.00 -30.98 19.79
C ALA A 9 2.20 -30.29 18.44
N ALA A 10 2.06 -31.01 17.33
CA ALA A 10 2.14 -30.44 15.98
C ALA A 10 1.00 -29.43 15.72
N LEU A 11 -0.23 -29.76 16.12
CA LEU A 11 -1.37 -28.84 16.00
C LEU A 11 -1.20 -27.58 16.86
N LEU A 12 -0.67 -27.73 18.08
CA LEU A 12 -0.35 -26.59 18.95
C LEU A 12 0.75 -25.71 18.33
N ALA A 13 1.82 -26.30 17.81
CA ALA A 13 2.88 -25.56 17.15
C ALA A 13 2.36 -24.79 15.93
N LEU A 14 1.50 -25.42 15.11
CA LEU A 14 0.85 -24.77 13.97
C LEU A 14 -0.03 -23.60 14.41
N LEU A 15 -0.82 -23.79 15.48
CA LEU A 15 -1.67 -22.73 16.04
C LEU A 15 -0.83 -21.55 16.53
N ILE A 16 0.26 -21.81 17.26
CA ILE A 16 1.19 -20.78 17.73
C ILE A 16 1.78 -20.01 16.55
N LEU A 17 2.23 -20.73 15.51
CA LEU A 17 2.79 -20.10 14.30
C LEU A 17 1.76 -19.22 13.60
N ALA A 18 0.51 -19.69 13.49
CA ALA A 18 -0.59 -18.92 12.89
C ALA A 18 -0.90 -17.64 13.67
N VAL A 19 -0.97 -17.73 15.00
CA VAL A 19 -1.20 -16.56 15.87
C VAL A 19 -0.04 -15.58 15.79
N ALA A 20 1.21 -16.06 15.84
CA ALA A 20 2.40 -15.24 15.69
C ALA A 20 2.41 -14.52 14.33
N GLY A 21 2.06 -15.23 13.24
CA GLY A 21 1.93 -14.64 11.91
C GLY A 21 0.86 -13.56 11.84
N LEU A 22 -0.29 -13.77 12.48
CA LEU A 22 -1.37 -12.77 12.54
C LEU A 22 -0.94 -11.51 13.28
N ILE A 23 -0.26 -11.66 14.43
CA ILE A 23 0.26 -10.54 15.22
C ILE A 23 1.32 -9.78 14.44
N ALA A 24 2.30 -10.48 13.85
CA ALA A 24 3.35 -9.88 13.05
C ALA A 24 2.79 -9.15 11.82
N GLY A 25 1.84 -9.76 11.12
CA GLY A 25 1.16 -9.12 9.99
C GLY A 25 0.39 -7.87 10.41
N ARG A 26 -0.37 -7.94 11.51
CA ARG A 26 -1.07 -6.78 12.08
C ARG A 26 -0.11 -5.64 12.40
N ALA A 27 1.02 -5.93 13.05
CA ALA A 27 2.01 -4.92 13.39
C ALA A 27 2.67 -4.30 12.15
N LEU A 28 3.02 -5.12 11.16
CA LEU A 28 3.66 -4.64 9.93
C LEU A 28 2.74 -3.75 9.09
N PHE A 29 1.44 -4.03 9.12
CA PHE A 29 0.46 -3.31 8.31
C PHE A 29 -0.43 -2.33 9.10
N ALA A 30 -0.14 -2.08 10.38
CA ALA A 30 -0.97 -1.24 11.25
C ALA A 30 -1.09 0.21 10.75
N ASP A 31 0.00 0.74 10.19
CA ASP A 31 0.09 2.13 9.75
C ASP A 31 -0.31 2.34 8.28
N LEU A 32 -0.67 1.27 7.56
CA LEU A 32 -1.15 1.46 6.19
C LEU A 32 -2.59 2.02 6.21
N PRO A 33 -2.86 3.03 5.39
CA PRO A 33 -4.23 3.48 5.19
C PRO A 33 -5.07 2.33 4.63
N ALA A 34 -6.31 2.20 5.12
CA ALA A 34 -7.23 1.21 4.59
C ALA A 34 -7.39 1.39 3.06
N PRO A 35 -7.39 0.29 2.28
CA PRO A 35 -7.64 0.37 0.85
C PRO A 35 -9.07 0.84 0.64
N SER A 36 -9.23 2.09 0.21
CA SER A 36 -10.50 2.69 -0.15
C SER A 36 -10.42 3.19 -1.58
N LEU A 37 -11.53 3.08 -2.31
CA LEU A 37 -11.61 3.63 -3.67
C LEU A 37 -11.31 5.14 -3.68
N ALA A 38 -11.66 5.85 -2.61
CA ALA A 38 -11.30 7.25 -2.42
C ALA A 38 -9.78 7.46 -2.34
N ASN A 39 -9.05 6.64 -1.58
CA ASN A 39 -7.59 6.74 -1.47
C ASN A 39 -6.86 6.32 -2.75
N LEU A 40 -7.39 5.33 -3.47
CA LEU A 40 -6.82 4.83 -4.72
C LEU A 40 -7.02 5.79 -5.90
N ASN A 41 -8.17 6.46 -5.95
CA ASN A 41 -8.51 7.42 -7.01
C ASN A 41 -8.21 8.87 -6.61
N ALA A 42 -7.63 9.11 -5.44
CA ALA A 42 -7.25 10.44 -5.00
C ALA A 42 -6.19 11.00 -5.96
N SER A 43 -6.52 12.09 -6.65
CA SER A 43 -5.52 12.88 -7.37
C SER A 43 -4.58 13.52 -6.35
N ARG A 44 -3.26 13.33 -6.55
CA ARG A 44 -2.22 13.93 -5.70
C ARG A 44 -1.38 14.87 -6.56
N PRO A 45 -1.92 16.07 -6.88
CA PRO A 45 -1.19 17.05 -7.66
C PRO A 45 -0.02 17.61 -6.82
N SER A 46 1.00 18.05 -7.53
CA SER A 46 2.12 18.80 -6.98
C SER A 46 1.88 20.30 -7.08
N THR A 47 2.59 21.08 -6.27
CA THR A 47 2.55 22.54 -6.32
C THR A 47 3.64 23.06 -7.23
N LEU A 48 3.26 23.81 -8.27
CA LEU A 48 4.21 24.46 -9.17
C LEU A 48 4.52 25.87 -8.67
N ILE A 49 5.81 26.20 -8.57
CA ILE A 49 6.32 27.51 -8.16
C ILE A 49 6.96 28.15 -9.38
N THR A 50 6.43 29.29 -9.82
CA THR A 50 6.84 29.99 -11.04
C THR A 50 7.45 31.36 -10.75
N ASP A 51 8.26 31.87 -11.66
CA ASP A 51 8.72 33.26 -11.65
C ASP A 51 7.62 34.24 -12.09
N ARG A 52 7.93 35.55 -12.12
CA ARG A 52 6.99 36.61 -12.53
C ARG A 52 6.55 36.55 -13.99
N ASN A 53 7.27 35.81 -14.83
CA ASN A 53 6.96 35.61 -16.24
C ASN A 53 6.28 34.24 -16.48
N GLY A 54 5.93 33.51 -15.41
CA GLY A 54 5.29 32.20 -15.47
C GLY A 54 6.27 31.04 -15.74
N ARG A 55 7.58 31.26 -15.71
CA ARG A 55 8.56 30.19 -15.91
C ARG A 55 8.64 29.31 -14.66
N LEU A 56 8.52 27.99 -14.82
CA LEU A 56 8.67 27.04 -13.72
C LEU A 56 10.06 27.17 -13.09
N LEU A 57 10.09 27.42 -11.79
CA LEU A 57 11.32 27.44 -10.99
C LEU A 57 11.47 26.14 -10.21
N TYR A 58 10.40 25.72 -9.53
CA TYR A 58 10.39 24.54 -8.68
C TYR A 58 9.04 23.84 -8.71
N GLU A 59 9.05 22.54 -8.49
CA GLU A 59 7.87 21.72 -8.23
C GLU A 59 8.01 21.12 -6.84
N SER A 60 7.04 21.40 -5.96
CA SER A 60 6.95 20.80 -4.64
C SER A 60 6.01 19.61 -4.68
N ILE A 61 6.56 18.43 -4.38
CA ILE A 61 5.82 17.19 -4.21
C ILE A 61 5.72 16.99 -2.69
N GLY A 62 4.51 16.86 -2.16
CA GLY A 62 4.30 16.62 -0.73
C GLY A 62 4.77 15.23 -0.29
N ASP A 63 4.36 14.82 0.91
CA ASP A 63 4.78 13.54 1.51
C ASP A 63 4.36 12.31 0.69
N ALA A 64 3.37 12.48 -0.20
CA ALA A 64 2.94 11.47 -1.14
C ALA A 64 3.52 11.72 -2.53
N SER A 65 3.81 10.64 -3.27
CA SER A 65 4.18 10.71 -4.67
C SER A 65 3.11 11.41 -5.52
N LYS A 66 3.55 12.15 -6.53
CA LYS A 66 2.69 12.74 -7.56
C LYS A 66 1.99 11.63 -8.35
N ASN A 67 0.67 11.68 -8.42
CA ASN A 67 -0.10 10.79 -9.27
C ASN A 67 -1.36 11.50 -9.79
N VAL A 68 -1.84 10.99 -10.92
CA VAL A 68 -3.10 11.43 -11.52
C VAL A 68 -3.87 10.17 -11.89
N PRO A 69 -5.11 10.00 -11.44
CA PRO A 69 -5.96 8.90 -11.90
C PRO A 69 -6.25 9.11 -13.39
N LEU A 70 -5.96 8.09 -14.20
CA LEU A 70 -6.30 8.06 -15.61
C LEU A 70 -7.37 7.00 -15.82
N SER A 71 -8.37 7.35 -16.62
CA SER A 71 -9.32 6.35 -17.10
C SER A 71 -8.65 5.48 -18.16
N PHE A 72 -9.07 4.22 -18.26
CA PHE A 72 -8.43 3.23 -19.14
C PHE A 72 -8.44 3.65 -20.61
N ASP A 73 -9.52 4.29 -21.06
CA ASP A 73 -9.67 4.85 -22.42
C ASP A 73 -8.70 5.98 -22.74
N GLN A 74 -8.05 6.56 -21.73
CA GLN A 74 -7.02 7.60 -21.89
C GLN A 74 -5.60 7.02 -22.02
N ILE A 75 -5.42 5.71 -21.79
CA ILE A 75 -4.11 5.05 -21.89
C ILE A 75 -3.88 4.66 -23.37
N PRO A 76 -2.81 5.16 -24.02
CA PRO A 76 -2.52 4.80 -25.41
C PRO A 76 -2.37 3.29 -25.59
N ALA A 77 -2.86 2.75 -26.71
CA ALA A 77 -2.78 1.31 -27.02
C ALA A 77 -1.35 0.75 -27.04
N ALA A 78 -0.33 1.62 -27.24
CA ALA A 78 1.07 1.21 -27.19
C ALA A 78 1.61 0.97 -25.77
N CYS A 79 0.85 1.34 -24.73
CA CYS A 79 1.27 1.27 -23.33
C CYS A 79 0.73 0.05 -22.58
N TRP A 80 -0.01 -0.85 -23.24
CA TRP A 80 -0.56 -2.09 -22.65
C TRP A 80 -0.50 -3.26 -23.63
#